data_AF-A0AAU1L8S6-F1
#
_entry.id   AF-A0AAU1L8S6-F1
#
_cell.length_a   1.000
_cell.length_b   1.000
_cell.length_c   1.000
_cell.angle_alpha   90.00
_cell.angle_beta   90.00
_cell.angle_gamma   90.00
#
_symmetry.space_group_name_H-M   'P 1'
#
loop_
_entity.id
_entity.type
_entity.pdbx_description
1 polymer ?
#
loop_
_entity_poly.entity_id
_entity_poly.type
_entity_poly.pdbx_seq_one_letter_code
_entity_poly.pdbx_strand_id
1 'polypeptide(L)'
;MRPPYGAVNDEVRAAAKACGVKALVTWTYDFTTWGETPPTPQLKAGDIVLLHFTPTLAADLERALGAAKAAGLKPAALMPHLKAAGIV
;
A
#
# COMPACT_ATOMS: atom_id res chain seq x y z
N MET A 1 6.30 -9.44 2.07
CA MET A 1 6.21 -9.41 0.59
C MET A 1 4.88 -8.81 0.17
N ARG A 2 4.76 -8.29 -1.06
CA ARG A 2 3.48 -7.89 -1.66
C ARG A 2 3.09 -8.89 -2.77
N PRO A 3 1.99 -9.65 -2.64
CA PRO A 3 1.51 -10.52 -3.70
C PRO A 3 1.15 -9.72 -4.97
N PRO A 4 1.55 -10.18 -6.17
CA PRO A 4 1.06 -9.61 -7.42
C PRO A 4 -0.46 -9.57 -7.46
N TYR A 5 -1.03 -8.48 -7.97
CA TYR A 5 -2.48 -8.23 -8.03
C TYR A 5 -3.21 -8.23 -6.67
N GLY A 6 -2.48 -8.30 -5.55
CA GLY A 6 -3.08 -8.46 -4.23
C GLY A 6 -3.75 -9.82 -4.02
N ALA A 7 -3.53 -10.78 -4.93
CA ALA A 7 -4.16 -12.08 -4.86
C ALA A 7 -3.56 -12.93 -3.73
N VAL A 8 -4.41 -13.34 -2.79
CA VAL A 8 -4.01 -14.18 -1.65
C VAL A 8 -5.00 -15.30 -1.43
N ASN A 9 -4.50 -16.52 -1.40
CA ASN A 9 -5.20 -17.73 -0.94
C ASN A 9 -4.32 -18.48 0.08
N ASP A 10 -4.77 -19.65 0.52
CA ASP A 10 -4.05 -20.45 1.51
C ASP A 10 -2.73 -21.01 0.97
N GLU A 11 -2.69 -21.35 -0.32
CA GLU A 11 -1.49 -21.83 -0.99
C GLU A 11 -0.40 -20.75 -1.03
N VAL A 12 -0.77 -19.50 -1.37
CA VAL A 12 0.13 -18.35 -1.34
C VAL A 12 0.63 -18.08 0.08
N ARG A 13 -0.25 -18.16 1.09
CA ARG A 13 0.15 -18.01 2.51
C ARG A 13 1.14 -19.09 2.92
N ALA A 14 0.88 -20.35 2.59
CA ALA A 14 1.73 -21.48 2.93
C ALA A 14 3.10 -21.37 2.25
N ALA A 15 3.13 -21.09 0.94
CA ALA A 15 4.36 -20.93 0.19
C ALA A 15 5.20 -19.76 0.70
N ALA A 16 4.58 -18.60 0.96
CA ALA A 16 5.28 -17.44 1.51
C ALA A 16 5.91 -17.76 2.88
N LYS A 17 5.17 -18.44 3.76
CA LYS A 17 5.68 -18.87 5.07
C LYS A 17 6.85 -19.85 4.93
N ALA A 18 6.76 -20.82 4.02
CA ALA A 18 7.84 -21.79 3.75
C ALA A 18 9.12 -21.09 3.26
N CYS A 19 8.99 -19.99 2.51
CA CYS A 19 10.10 -19.14 2.09
C CYS A 19 10.60 -18.15 3.16
N GLY A 20 10.11 -18.22 4.41
CA GLY A 20 10.53 -17.36 5.50
C GLY A 20 9.95 -15.94 5.48
N VAL A 21 8.94 -15.68 4.64
CA VAL A 21 8.26 -14.38 4.60
C VAL A 21 7.47 -14.17 5.89
N LYS A 22 7.71 -13.05 6.57
CA LYS A 22 7.08 -12.71 7.85
C LYS A 22 5.68 -12.11 7.71
N ALA A 23 5.42 -11.39 6.63
CA ALA A 23 4.14 -10.75 6.38
C ALA A 23 3.80 -10.69 4.89
N LEU A 24 2.53 -10.93 4.57
CA LEU A 24 1.93 -10.55 3.30
C LEU A 24 1.36 -9.13 3.46
N VAL A 25 1.85 -8.20 2.66
CA VAL A 25 1.46 -6.78 2.69
C VAL A 25 0.60 -6.51 1.48
N THR A 26 -0.65 -6.09 1.72
CA THR A 26 -1.56 -5.54 0.72
C THR A 26 -1.72 -4.03 0.95
N TRP A 27 -2.76 -3.42 0.39
CA TRP A 27 -3.03 -1.99 0.49
C TRP A 27 -4.51 -1.76 0.80
N THR A 28 -4.82 -0.62 1.40
CA THR A 28 -6.21 -0.17 1.57
C THR A 28 -6.73 0.46 0.28
N TYR A 29 -5.91 1.32 -0.34
CA TYR A 29 -6.29 2.10 -1.51
C TYR A 29 -5.22 2.01 -2.60
N ASP A 30 -5.66 1.83 -3.85
CA ASP A 30 -4.81 1.98 -5.04
C ASP A 30 -5.07 3.36 -5.64
N PHE A 31 -4.03 4.20 -5.69
CA PHE A 31 -4.10 5.53 -6.28
C PHE A 31 -3.63 5.55 -7.74
N THR A 32 -3.19 4.42 -8.26
CA THR A 32 -2.61 4.33 -9.60
C THR A 32 -3.65 4.61 -10.67
N THR A 33 -3.33 5.53 -11.58
CA THR A 33 -4.11 5.76 -12.79
C THR A 33 -3.72 4.74 -13.87
N TRP A 34 -4.61 3.80 -14.20
CA TRP A 34 -4.40 2.78 -15.24
C TRP A 34 -5.10 3.08 -16.57
N GLY A 35 -5.93 4.13 -16.59
CA GLY A 35 -6.72 4.61 -17.73
C GLY A 35 -7.73 5.62 -17.24
N GLU A 36 -8.41 5.29 -16.14
CA GLU A 36 -9.21 6.22 -15.34
C GLU A 36 -8.50 6.49 -14.01
N THR A 37 -8.56 7.75 -13.55
CA THR A 37 -8.07 8.12 -12.23
C THR A 37 -9.07 7.65 -11.19
N PRO A 38 -8.69 6.80 -10.22
CA PRO A 38 -9.61 6.36 -9.17
C PRO A 38 -10.04 7.55 -8.30
N PRO A 39 -11.23 7.54 -7.69
CA PRO A 39 -11.65 8.61 -6.79
C PRO A 39 -10.70 8.76 -5.60
N THR A 40 -10.56 9.98 -5.08
CA THR A 40 -9.72 10.25 -3.91
C THR A 40 -10.49 9.97 -2.61
N PRO A 41 -10.11 8.96 -1.81
CA PRO A 41 -10.74 8.67 -0.52
C PRO A 41 -10.31 9.63 0.58
N GLN A 42 -11.05 9.64 1.70
CA GLN A 42 -10.57 10.20 2.96
C GLN A 42 -9.71 9.16 3.69
N LEU A 43 -8.39 9.39 3.72
CA LEU A 43 -7.44 8.49 4.38
C LEU A 43 -7.59 8.50 5.90
N LYS A 44 -7.25 7.38 6.53
CA LYS A 44 -7.20 7.16 7.98
C LYS A 44 -5.81 6.68 8.42
N ALA A 45 -5.51 6.85 9.70
CA ALA A 45 -4.27 6.32 10.27
C ALA A 45 -4.20 4.80 10.08
N GLY A 46 -3.07 4.31 9.55
CA GLY A 46 -2.85 2.89 9.26
C GLY A 46 -3.13 2.48 7.82
N ASP A 47 -3.73 3.34 6.99
CA ASP A 47 -3.94 3.02 5.58
C ASP A 47 -2.62 2.87 4.82
N ILE A 48 -2.58 1.86 3.95
CA ILE A 48 -1.47 1.63 3.03
C ILE A 48 -1.93 2.01 1.62
N VAL A 49 -1.20 2.92 0.99
CA VAL A 49 -1.46 3.38 -0.38
C VAL A 49 -0.58 2.64 -1.37
N LEU A 50 -1.18 2.09 -2.42
CA LEU A 50 -0.47 1.53 -3.56
C LEU A 50 -0.31 2.56 -4.69
N LEU A 51 0.88 2.61 -5.25
CA LEU A 51 1.26 3.35 -6.45
C LEU A 51 2.13 2.45 -7.33
N HIS A 52 2.19 2.76 -8.62
CA HIS A 52 3.08 2.09 -9.58
C HIS A 52 3.94 3.10 -10.33
N PHE A 53 5.11 2.66 -10.79
CA PHE A 53 6.00 3.44 -11.64
C PHE A 53 5.46 3.51 -13.07
N THR A 54 4.43 4.33 -13.27
CA THR A 54 3.82 4.66 -14.56
C THR A 54 4.17 6.09 -14.95
N PRO A 55 3.88 6.53 -16.19
CA PRO A 55 3.98 7.94 -16.56
C PRO A 55 3.13 8.89 -15.69
N THR A 56 2.11 8.38 -15.00
CA THR A 56 1.21 9.15 -14.12
C THR A 56 1.68 9.23 -12.67
N LEU A 57 2.77 8.54 -12.29
CA LEU A 57 3.21 8.42 -10.89
C LEU A 57 3.32 9.78 -10.17
N ALA A 58 3.85 10.80 -10.82
CA ALA A 58 4.01 12.12 -10.20
C ALA A 58 2.66 12.71 -9.76
N ALA A 59 1.67 12.71 -10.66
CA ALA A 59 0.32 13.19 -10.37
C ALA A 59 -0.40 12.30 -9.34
N ASP A 60 -0.25 10.99 -9.45
CA ASP A 60 -0.86 10.04 -8.50
C ASP A 60 -0.26 10.20 -7.08
N LEU A 61 1.06 10.43 -6.98
CA LEU A 61 1.75 10.72 -5.73
C LEU A 61 1.29 12.05 -5.12
N GLU A 62 1.22 13.13 -5.90
CA GLU A 62 0.72 14.42 -5.42
C GLU A 62 -0.69 14.31 -4.85
N ARG A 63 -1.55 13.52 -5.51
CA ARG A 63 -2.92 13.28 -5.07
C ARG A 63 -2.99 12.50 -3.76
N ALA A 64 -2.15 11.47 -3.61
CA ALA A 64 -2.04 10.71 -2.36
C ALA A 64 -1.52 11.60 -1.20
N LEU A 65 -0.51 12.43 -1.45
CA LEU A 65 0.03 13.38 -0.47
C LEU A 65 -0.99 14.45 -0.09
N GLY A 66 -1.77 14.95 -1.06
CA GLY A 66 -2.87 15.88 -0.85
C GLY A 66 -3.96 15.28 0.04
N ALA A 67 -4.36 14.03 -0.22
CA ALA A 67 -5.32 13.30 0.61
C ALA A 67 -4.81 13.09 2.04
N ALA A 68 -3.53 12.74 2.21
CA ALA A 68 -2.92 12.58 3.53
C ALA A 68 -2.90 13.91 4.30
N LYS A 69 -2.51 15.01 3.64
CA LYS A 69 -2.51 16.35 4.22
C LYS A 69 -3.91 16.79 4.65
N ALA A 70 -4.93 16.58 3.81
CA ALA A 70 -6.32 16.92 4.11
C ALA A 70 -6.86 16.14 5.32
N ALA A 71 -6.38 14.91 5.52
CA ALA A 71 -6.71 14.08 6.67
C ALA A 71 -5.84 14.35 7.92
N GLY A 72 -4.89 15.29 7.87
CA GLY A 72 -3.96 15.55 8.97
C GLY A 72 -2.96 14.41 9.22
N LEU A 73 -2.69 13.59 8.21
CA LEU A 73 -1.80 12.42 8.29
C LEU A 73 -0.41 12.74 7.75
N LYS A 74 0.60 12.05 8.30
CA LYS A 74 1.98 12.08 7.81
C LYS A 74 2.31 10.76 7.11
N PRO A 75 2.56 10.76 5.78
CA PRO A 75 3.07 9.59 5.09
C PRO A 75 4.40 9.13 5.69
N ALA A 76 4.60 7.82 5.74
CA ALA A 76 5.81 7.26 6.32
C ALA A 76 6.21 5.94 5.67
N ALA A 77 7.49 5.59 5.82
CA ALA A 77 8.00 4.31 5.36
C ALA A 77 7.30 3.17 6.12
N LEU A 78 6.85 2.16 5.37
CA LEU A 78 6.10 1.04 5.92
C LEU A 78 6.94 0.17 6.87
N MET A 79 8.19 -0.14 6.50
CA MET A 79 9.02 -1.08 7.28
C MET A 79 9.24 -0.65 8.74
N PRO A 80 9.60 0.62 9.06
CA PRO A 80 9.66 1.07 10.45
C PRO A 80 8.35 0.88 11.23
N HIS A 81 7.19 1.09 10.59
CA HIS A 81 5.89 0.91 11.23
C HIS A 81 5.58 -0.56 11.50
N LEU A 82 5.89 -1.45 10.55
CA LEU A 82 5.73 -2.90 10.74
C LEU A 82 6.62 -3.44 11.86
N LYS A 83 7.87 -2.94 11.96
CA LYS A 83 8.79 -3.30 13.05
C LYS A 83 8.28 -2.82 14.40
N ALA A 84 7.87 -1.55 14.50
CA ALA A 84 7.33 -0.98 15.73
C ALA A 84 6.07 -1.71 16.21
N ALA A 85 5.27 -2.26 15.29
CA ALA A 85 4.09 -3.07 15.58
C ALA A 85 4.41 -4.55 15.90
N GLY A 86 5.67 -4.97 15.87
CA GLY A 86 6.07 -6.37 16.14
C GLY A 86 5.65 -7.37 15.05
N ILE A 87 5.36 -6.90 13.83
CA ILE A 87 4.91 -7.74 12.71
C ILE A 87 6.11 -8.40 12.00
N VAL A 88 7.23 -7.67 11.85
CA VAL A 88 8.45 -8.12 11.15
C VAL A 88 9.71 -7.85 11.94
#